data_AF-A0A5C5YA52-F1
#
_entry.id   AF-A0A5C5YA52-F1
#
_cell.length_a   1.000
_cell.length_b   1.000
_cell.length_c   1.000
_cell.angle_alpha   90.00
_cell.angle_beta   90.00
_cell.angle_gamma   90.00
#
_symmetry.space_group_name_H-M   'P 1'
#
loop_
_entity.id
_entity.type
_entity.pdbx_description
1 polymer ?
#
loop_
_entity_poly.entity_id
_entity_poly.type
_entity_poly.pdbx_seq_one_letter_code
_entity_poly.pdbx_strand_id
1 'polypeptide(L)'
;MQATCTHNTCLQTRAIPAPGALRPRRWDWSLRLPRVWVAAAAFRADVGPTLVAGQTSNALPSQVTFNLHRQTDADMAAPLKSLIDTGTKLYLDSVDPSEVDINLRYGAVGATSNPAIISSIVASGNLDDQIEQMLADGKDDSDIAWALTDRLVTDAEAKFADIHASTNGNAGWVSFELDPLIEDPSLNMDIDQRVQTYIELGKRWSDGHVNRMIKVPATEAGLRALEPLAAAGVTLNVTLIFTDQQYRSAREAIWRGVEGKVDPAKIKSVYSIFISRIDVYTQQQLQLSDRAQGMVGIVNAKRVWQENQQFWADKNLPLQQELIFASTGTKDPNDPPWKYVQALAGSDIQTNPPETNAAVAESDLTFHRTVDEMPDADVLSEIDSAVDMNAMHDVLMAEGIAKFVKPQRALLDLIAKKRSELASAS
;
A
#
# COMPACT_ATOMS: atom_id res chain seq x y z
N MET A 1 51.16 78.71 16.74
CA MET A 1 49.79 78.80 16.19
C MET A 1 49.48 77.51 15.44
N GLN A 2 48.39 76.84 15.85
CA GLN A 2 47.54 75.80 15.20
C GLN A 2 48.13 75.02 14.00
N ALA A 3 48.36 73.69 14.07
CA ALA A 3 47.39 72.57 13.94
C ALA A 3 46.67 72.56 12.56
N THR A 4 46.52 71.50 11.76
CA THR A 4 46.74 70.04 11.81
C THR A 4 46.30 69.51 10.43
N CYS A 5 46.87 68.42 9.91
CA CYS A 5 46.13 67.48 9.04
C CYS A 5 46.90 66.15 8.90
N THR A 6 46.37 65.08 9.46
CA THR A 6 46.68 63.70 9.08
C THR A 6 45.45 62.83 9.36
N HIS A 7 45.12 61.91 8.45
CA HIS A 7 45.06 60.47 8.72
C HIS A 7 44.75 59.73 7.42
N ASN A 8 45.67 58.84 7.03
CA ASN A 8 45.46 57.74 6.09
C ASN A 8 46.34 56.61 6.63
N THR A 9 45.76 55.45 6.95
CA THR A 9 46.53 54.31 7.48
C THR A 9 46.08 53.00 6.84
N CYS A 10 47.10 52.18 6.59
CA CYS A 10 47.17 51.04 5.69
C CYS A 10 46.33 49.80 6.04
N LEU A 11 46.03 49.09 4.95
CA LEU A 11 45.63 47.69 4.82
C LEU A 11 46.61 46.73 5.51
N GLN A 12 46.06 45.78 6.27
CA GLN A 12 46.65 44.46 6.49
C GLN A 12 45.55 43.38 6.34
N THR A 13 45.72 42.56 5.31
CA THR A 13 44.93 41.37 4.98
C THR A 13 45.21 40.23 5.95
N ARG A 14 44.19 39.69 6.61
CA ARG A 14 44.24 38.39 7.31
C ARG A 14 43.51 37.33 6.48
N ALA A 15 44.20 36.21 6.27
CA ALA A 15 43.75 35.05 5.52
C ALA A 15 42.64 34.27 6.25
N ILE A 16 41.73 33.72 5.47
CA ILE A 16 40.59 32.87 5.84
C ILE A 16 41.08 31.41 5.92
N PRO A 17 40.77 30.62 6.98
CA PRO A 17 41.07 29.20 6.99
C PRO A 17 39.98 28.40 6.26
N ALA A 18 40.41 27.42 5.46
CA ALA A 18 39.57 26.51 4.67
C ALA A 18 38.76 25.53 5.54
N PRO A 19 37.57 25.08 5.09
CA PRO A 19 36.76 24.10 5.80
C PRO A 19 37.36 22.69 5.73
N GLY A 20 37.53 22.07 6.89
CA GLY A 20 38.04 20.72 7.04
C GLY A 20 37.06 19.65 6.55
N ALA A 21 37.57 18.70 5.79
CA ALA A 21 36.86 17.54 5.28
C ALA A 21 36.40 16.61 6.42
N LEU A 22 35.08 16.46 6.57
CA LEU A 22 34.48 15.40 7.38
C LEU A 22 34.51 14.09 6.58
N ARG A 23 35.26 13.10 7.09
CA ARG A 23 35.23 11.72 6.58
C ARG A 23 33.95 11.02 7.07
N PRO A 24 33.27 10.21 6.24
CA PRO A 24 32.12 9.44 6.68
C PRO A 24 32.55 8.30 7.62
N ARG A 25 31.90 8.20 8.77
CA ARG A 25 32.03 7.06 9.68
C ARG A 25 31.37 5.84 9.03
N ARG A 26 32.17 4.80 8.75
CA ARG A 26 31.67 3.46 8.42
C ARG A 26 31.11 2.83 9.69
N TRP A 27 29.88 2.34 9.63
CA TRP A 27 29.28 1.50 10.66
C TRP A 27 29.72 0.05 10.40
N ASP A 28 30.50 -0.51 11.33
CA ASP A 28 30.93 -1.91 11.35
C ASP A 28 29.91 -2.71 12.18
N TRP A 29 29.12 -3.56 11.51
CA TRP A 29 28.19 -4.49 12.12
C TRP A 29 28.85 -5.86 12.33
N SER A 30 29.81 -5.94 13.25
CA SER A 30 30.37 -7.21 13.72
C SER A 30 30.00 -7.48 15.18
N LEU A 31 28.74 -7.89 15.40
CA LEU A 31 28.31 -8.45 16.67
C LEU A 31 28.57 -9.96 16.70
N ARG A 32 29.47 -10.34 17.59
CA ARG A 32 29.84 -11.72 17.95
C ARG A 32 28.67 -12.41 18.65
N LEU A 33 28.27 -13.58 18.15
CA LEU A 33 27.36 -14.49 18.84
C LEU A 33 28.08 -15.18 20.02
N PRO A 34 27.46 -15.31 21.21
CA PRO A 34 27.94 -16.22 22.24
C PRO A 34 27.53 -17.65 21.94
N ARG A 35 28.52 -18.56 21.93
CA ARG A 35 28.33 -20.01 21.90
C ARG A 35 27.68 -20.47 23.20
N VAL A 36 26.46 -21.00 23.12
CA VAL A 36 25.84 -21.76 24.22
C VAL A 36 25.94 -23.25 23.89
N TRP A 37 26.56 -23.99 24.81
CA TRP A 37 26.63 -25.44 24.81
C TRP A 37 25.28 -26.01 25.27
N VAL A 38 24.71 -26.94 24.51
CA VAL A 38 23.63 -27.81 25.00
C VAL A 38 24.11 -29.26 24.88
N ALA A 39 24.13 -29.92 26.03
CA ALA A 39 24.52 -31.32 26.17
C ALA A 39 23.44 -32.25 25.58
N ALA A 40 23.86 -33.18 24.73
CA ALA A 40 23.04 -34.26 24.22
C ALA A 40 22.98 -35.40 25.25
N ALA A 41 21.78 -35.73 25.72
CA ALA A 41 21.51 -36.99 26.42
C ALA A 41 20.96 -38.00 25.41
N ALA A 42 21.66 -39.12 25.29
CA ALA A 42 21.35 -40.22 24.40
C ALA A 42 20.21 -41.08 24.95
N PHE A 43 19.30 -41.51 24.08
CA PHE A 43 18.55 -42.75 24.24
C PHE A 43 18.59 -43.51 22.91
N ARG A 44 19.22 -44.68 22.93
CA ARG A 44 19.22 -45.66 21.84
C ARG A 44 18.04 -46.60 21.99
N ALA A 45 17.37 -46.90 20.88
CA ALA A 45 16.81 -48.22 20.63
C ALA A 45 16.98 -48.50 19.13
N ASP A 46 17.85 -49.48 18.83
CA ASP A 46 18.11 -50.02 17.50
C ASP A 46 17.09 -51.11 17.11
N VAL A 47 17.11 -51.42 15.80
CA VAL A 47 16.57 -52.54 15.00
C VAL A 47 15.16 -52.38 14.41
N GLY A 48 14.91 -52.54 13.11
CA GLY A 48 15.71 -52.95 11.94
C GLY A 48 14.75 -53.05 10.71
N PRO A 49 15.25 -53.31 9.48
CA PRO A 49 14.82 -52.57 8.29
C PRO A 49 13.93 -53.35 7.31
N THR A 50 13.22 -52.63 6.43
CA THR A 50 13.01 -53.09 5.04
C THR A 50 12.75 -51.92 4.09
N LEU A 51 13.59 -51.84 3.04
CA LEU A 51 13.49 -50.96 1.87
C LEU A 51 12.37 -51.43 0.93
N VAL A 52 11.56 -50.50 0.41
CA VAL A 52 11.11 -50.53 -1.00
C VAL A 52 11.01 -49.08 -1.50
N ALA A 53 11.70 -48.80 -2.61
CA ALA A 53 11.68 -47.56 -3.35
C ALA A 53 10.39 -47.42 -4.17
N GLY A 54 9.81 -46.21 -4.22
CA GLY A 54 8.64 -45.91 -5.04
C GLY A 54 8.38 -44.41 -5.17
N GLN A 55 8.96 -43.83 -6.22
CA GLN A 55 8.51 -42.65 -6.98
C GLN A 55 7.75 -41.53 -6.23
N THR A 56 8.45 -40.43 -5.97
CA THR A 56 7.85 -39.13 -5.62
C THR A 56 7.41 -38.41 -6.89
N SER A 57 6.10 -38.39 -7.18
CA SER A 57 5.53 -37.40 -8.09
C SER A 57 5.32 -36.09 -7.34
N ASN A 58 6.06 -35.05 -7.71
CA ASN A 58 5.79 -33.68 -7.29
C ASN A 58 4.47 -33.21 -7.93
N ALA A 59 3.38 -33.31 -7.19
CA ALA A 59 2.15 -32.58 -7.49
C ALA A 59 2.17 -31.29 -6.65
N LEU A 60 2.09 -30.15 -7.33
CA LEU A 60 1.84 -28.85 -6.73
C LEU A 60 0.50 -28.88 -5.98
N PRO A 61 0.36 -28.15 -4.85
CA PRO A 61 -0.90 -28.12 -4.12
C PRO A 61 -2.01 -27.55 -5.00
N SER A 62 -3.13 -28.27 -5.02
CA SER A 62 -4.35 -28.00 -5.77
C SER A 62 -4.86 -26.58 -5.55
N GLN A 63 -5.20 -25.91 -6.65
CA GLN A 63 -5.92 -24.63 -6.69
C GLN A 63 -7.12 -24.66 -5.75
N VAL A 64 -7.11 -23.80 -4.73
CA VAL A 64 -8.31 -23.52 -3.93
C VAL A 64 -9.27 -22.76 -4.84
N THR A 65 -10.29 -23.45 -5.33
CA THR A 65 -11.38 -22.84 -6.09
C THR A 65 -12.23 -22.04 -5.10
N PHE A 66 -12.22 -20.71 -5.21
CA PHE A 66 -13.05 -19.82 -4.41
C PHE A 66 -14.52 -19.95 -4.86
N ASN A 67 -15.25 -20.89 -4.26
CA ASN A 67 -16.71 -20.95 -4.42
C ASN A 67 -17.36 -19.94 -3.46
N LEU A 68 -17.40 -18.67 -3.87
CA LEU A 68 -18.25 -17.66 -3.25
C LEU A 68 -19.70 -18.00 -3.61
N HIS A 69 -20.56 -18.22 -2.61
CA HIS A 69 -21.99 -18.42 -2.80
C HIS A 69 -22.78 -17.42 -1.96
N ARG A 70 -23.32 -16.38 -2.62
CA ARG A 70 -24.70 -15.86 -2.51
C ARG A 70 -24.92 -14.51 -3.24
N GLN A 71 -24.42 -14.43 -4.47
CA GLN A 71 -25.12 -13.80 -5.59
C GLN A 71 -24.73 -14.68 -6.78
N THR A 72 -25.71 -15.24 -7.48
CA THR A 72 -25.45 -16.25 -8.51
C THR A 72 -24.52 -15.67 -9.56
N ASP A 73 -23.49 -16.41 -9.96
CA ASP A 73 -22.61 -16.13 -11.12
C ASP A 73 -23.38 -15.68 -12.39
N ALA A 74 -24.69 -15.96 -12.44
CA ALA A 74 -25.63 -15.56 -13.47
C ALA A 74 -25.79 -14.04 -13.67
N ASP A 75 -25.52 -13.19 -12.66
CA ASP A 75 -25.72 -11.73 -12.76
C ASP A 75 -24.41 -10.94 -12.96
N MET A 76 -23.25 -11.61 -12.89
CA MET A 76 -21.95 -10.95 -13.04
C MET A 76 -21.61 -10.74 -14.52
N ALA A 77 -21.09 -9.56 -14.86
CA ALA A 77 -20.62 -9.29 -16.22
C ALA A 77 -19.54 -10.30 -16.64
N ALA A 78 -19.72 -10.91 -17.82
CA ALA A 78 -18.86 -11.99 -18.31
C ALA A 78 -17.35 -11.65 -18.32
N PRO A 79 -16.91 -10.42 -18.70
CA PRO A 79 -15.49 -10.06 -18.65
C PRO A 79 -14.93 -10.08 -17.23
N LEU A 80 -15.62 -9.48 -16.27
CA LEU A 80 -15.20 -9.47 -14.86
C LEU A 80 -15.19 -10.88 -14.27
N LYS A 81 -16.18 -11.70 -14.61
CA LYS A 81 -16.18 -13.11 -14.23
C LYS A 81 -14.93 -13.81 -14.77
N SER A 82 -14.60 -13.62 -16.05
CA SER A 82 -13.40 -14.23 -16.63
C SER A 82 -12.11 -13.76 -15.97
N LEU A 83 -12.03 -12.50 -15.53
CA LEU A 83 -10.90 -11.98 -14.74
C LEU A 83 -10.80 -12.67 -13.38
N ILE A 84 -11.91 -12.77 -12.65
CA ILE A 84 -11.95 -13.44 -11.33
C ILE A 84 -11.58 -14.92 -11.47
N ASP A 85 -12.08 -15.60 -12.50
CA ASP A 85 -11.79 -17.00 -12.79
C ASP A 85 -10.28 -17.25 -13.06
N THR A 86 -9.50 -16.23 -13.42
CA THR A 86 -8.03 -16.36 -13.53
C THR A 86 -7.33 -16.53 -12.18
N GLY A 87 -7.99 -16.17 -11.08
CA GLY A 87 -7.43 -16.13 -9.72
C GLY A 87 -7.25 -14.72 -9.14
N THR A 88 -7.64 -13.66 -9.86
CA THR A 88 -7.59 -12.29 -9.37
C THR A 88 -8.73 -12.00 -8.39
N LYS A 89 -8.39 -11.42 -7.23
CA LYS A 89 -9.35 -10.83 -6.29
C LYS A 89 -9.66 -9.40 -6.73
N LEU A 90 -10.89 -9.18 -7.19
CA LEU A 90 -11.37 -7.87 -7.57
C LEU A 90 -11.61 -7.01 -6.32
N TYR A 91 -10.98 -5.84 -6.24
CA TYR A 91 -11.23 -4.83 -5.21
C TYR A 91 -11.74 -3.54 -5.85
N LEU A 92 -12.49 -2.78 -5.05
CA LEU A 92 -12.93 -1.42 -5.36
C LEU A 92 -12.01 -0.39 -4.69
N ASP A 93 -11.47 0.56 -5.44
CA ASP A 93 -10.77 1.73 -4.89
C ASP A 93 -11.76 2.87 -4.55
N SER A 94 -12.73 2.54 -3.70
CA SER A 94 -13.75 3.43 -3.17
C SER A 94 -14.44 2.80 -1.95
N VAL A 95 -14.93 3.65 -1.06
CA VAL A 95 -15.88 3.29 0.02
C VAL A 95 -17.18 4.08 -0.11
N ASP A 96 -17.41 4.70 -1.27
CA ASP A 96 -18.72 5.29 -1.57
C ASP A 96 -19.80 4.19 -1.49
N PRO A 97 -20.87 4.37 -0.70
CA PRO A 97 -21.88 3.34 -0.50
C PRO A 97 -22.51 2.82 -1.79
N SER A 98 -22.74 3.70 -2.78
CA SER A 98 -23.35 3.31 -4.05
C SER A 98 -22.38 2.50 -4.91
N GLU A 99 -21.10 2.88 -4.91
CA GLU A 99 -20.06 2.15 -5.64
C GLU A 99 -19.77 0.79 -5.01
N VAL A 100 -19.79 0.68 -3.67
CA VAL A 100 -19.67 -0.60 -2.97
C VAL A 100 -20.78 -1.56 -3.41
N ASP A 101 -22.03 -1.09 -3.45
CA ASP A 101 -23.16 -1.92 -3.88
C ASP A 101 -23.07 -2.34 -5.36
N ILE A 102 -22.56 -1.46 -6.24
CA ILE A 102 -22.30 -1.79 -7.65
C ILE A 102 -21.20 -2.84 -7.77
N ASN A 103 -20.07 -2.64 -7.09
CA ASN A 103 -18.90 -3.49 -7.26
C ASN A 103 -19.06 -4.85 -6.58
N LEU A 104 -19.88 -4.97 -5.54
CA LEU A 104 -20.30 -6.28 -5.02
C LEU A 104 -20.99 -7.13 -6.10
N ARG A 105 -21.86 -6.52 -6.93
CA ARG A 105 -22.49 -7.23 -8.06
C ARG A 105 -21.49 -7.59 -9.15
N TYR A 106 -20.42 -6.82 -9.28
CA TYR A 106 -19.27 -7.12 -10.14
C TYR A 106 -18.34 -8.22 -9.59
N GLY A 107 -18.60 -8.72 -8.38
CA GLY A 107 -17.78 -9.75 -7.75
C GLY A 107 -16.59 -9.20 -6.95
N ALA A 108 -16.60 -7.91 -6.59
CA ALA A 108 -15.59 -7.37 -5.72
C ALA A 108 -15.65 -8.04 -4.35
N VAL A 109 -14.48 -8.34 -3.80
CA VAL A 109 -14.30 -9.05 -2.53
C VAL A 109 -13.58 -8.21 -1.48
N GLY A 110 -13.48 -6.90 -1.71
CA GLY A 110 -12.97 -5.94 -0.73
C GLY A 110 -12.87 -4.54 -1.32
N ALA A 111 -12.44 -3.60 -0.48
CA ALA A 111 -12.38 -2.19 -0.86
C ALA A 111 -11.19 -1.45 -0.21
N THR A 112 -10.83 -0.32 -0.79
CA THR A 112 -9.83 0.60 -0.23
C THR A 112 -10.39 2.01 -0.11
N SER A 113 -10.11 2.68 1.01
CA SER A 113 -10.32 4.12 1.13
C SER A 113 -9.02 4.89 0.90
N ASN A 114 -9.17 6.17 0.58
CA ASN A 114 -8.13 7.19 0.58
C ASN A 114 -8.77 8.58 0.81
N PRO A 115 -7.99 9.59 1.22
CA PRO A 115 -8.51 10.93 1.53
C PRO A 115 -9.26 11.61 0.38
N ALA A 116 -8.93 11.32 -0.88
CA ALA A 116 -9.62 11.90 -2.03
C ALA A 116 -11.04 11.37 -2.16
N ILE A 117 -11.24 10.07 -1.94
CA ILE A 117 -12.56 9.43 -1.92
C ILE A 117 -13.41 10.05 -0.81
N ILE A 118 -12.89 10.11 0.42
CA ILE A 118 -13.63 10.68 1.57
C ILE A 118 -13.99 12.14 1.31
N SER A 119 -13.03 12.94 0.85
CA SER A 119 -13.26 14.35 0.49
C SER A 119 -14.35 14.50 -0.57
N SER A 120 -14.37 13.65 -1.59
CA SER A 120 -15.38 13.69 -2.66
C SER A 120 -16.78 13.33 -2.16
N ILE A 121 -16.91 12.31 -1.31
CA ILE A 121 -18.19 11.90 -0.72
C ILE A 121 -18.74 13.04 0.15
N VAL A 122 -17.91 13.66 0.97
CA VAL A 122 -18.31 14.80 1.81
C VAL A 122 -18.68 16.02 0.96
N ALA A 123 -17.94 16.29 -0.11
CA ALA A 123 -18.23 17.38 -1.04
C ALA A 123 -19.56 17.22 -1.81
N SER A 124 -20.11 16.01 -1.89
CA SER A 124 -21.43 15.78 -2.49
C SER A 124 -22.59 16.40 -1.69
N GLY A 125 -22.38 16.72 -0.42
CA GLY A 125 -23.39 17.28 0.48
C GLY A 125 -24.25 16.23 1.20
N ASN A 126 -24.12 14.94 0.87
CA ASN A 126 -24.95 13.87 1.45
C ASN A 126 -24.72 13.63 2.95
N LEU A 127 -23.66 14.20 3.53
CA LEU A 127 -23.28 14.03 4.94
C LEU A 127 -23.43 15.33 5.73
N ASP A 128 -24.06 16.37 5.16
CA ASP A 128 -24.15 17.70 5.75
C ASP A 128 -24.84 17.69 7.11
N ASP A 129 -26.03 17.09 7.23
CA ASP A 129 -26.77 16.98 8.50
C ASP A 129 -25.92 16.33 9.62
N GLN A 130 -25.07 15.36 9.27
CA GLN A 130 -24.19 14.69 10.23
C GLN A 130 -23.04 15.58 10.68
N ILE A 131 -22.49 16.36 9.74
CA ILE A 131 -21.45 17.35 10.03
C ILE A 131 -22.01 18.43 10.94
N GLU A 132 -23.20 18.94 10.64
CA GLU A 132 -23.89 19.95 11.47
C GLU A 132 -24.12 19.45 12.89
N GLN A 133 -24.62 18.21 13.04
CA GLN A 133 -24.80 17.61 14.36
C GLN A 133 -23.48 17.48 15.13
N MET A 134 -22.41 17.01 14.49
CA MET A 134 -21.11 16.87 15.15
C MET A 134 -20.48 18.21 15.53
N LEU A 135 -20.71 19.25 14.73
CA LEU A 135 -20.32 20.62 15.05
C LEU A 135 -21.10 21.15 16.26
N ALA A 136 -22.40 20.87 16.34
CA ALA A 136 -23.24 21.21 17.50
C ALA A 136 -22.80 20.47 18.77
N ASP A 137 -22.30 19.25 18.63
CA ASP A 137 -21.71 18.45 19.73
C ASP A 137 -20.31 18.94 20.16
N GLY A 138 -19.78 19.97 19.50
CA GLY A 138 -18.51 20.62 19.86
C GLY A 138 -17.25 19.93 19.32
N LYS A 139 -17.37 19.01 18.35
CA LYS A 139 -16.19 18.39 17.71
C LYS A 139 -15.41 19.41 16.89
N ASP A 140 -14.09 19.24 16.85
CA ASP A 140 -13.23 20.01 15.93
C ASP A 140 -13.26 19.43 14.50
N ASP A 141 -12.63 20.11 13.54
CA ASP A 141 -12.68 19.72 12.13
C ASP A 141 -11.96 18.39 11.87
N SER A 142 -10.93 18.09 12.66
CA SER A 142 -10.16 16.84 12.57
C SER A 142 -10.96 15.65 13.11
N ASP A 143 -11.59 15.83 14.28
CA ASP A 143 -12.47 14.84 14.89
C ASP A 143 -13.66 14.49 13.98
N ILE A 144 -14.21 15.49 13.28
CA ILE A 144 -15.26 15.28 12.27
C ILE A 144 -14.73 14.49 11.08
N ALA A 145 -13.58 14.88 10.50
CA ALA A 145 -12.98 14.17 9.37
C ALA A 145 -12.71 12.69 9.71
N TRP A 146 -12.21 12.41 10.91
CA TRP A 146 -12.00 11.05 11.40
C TRP A 146 -13.30 10.28 11.59
N ALA A 147 -14.32 10.89 12.22
CA ALA A 147 -15.61 10.24 12.44
C ALA A 147 -16.31 9.89 11.12
N LEU A 148 -16.24 10.76 10.11
CA LEU A 148 -16.80 10.50 8.78
C LEU A 148 -16.05 9.38 8.07
N THR A 149 -14.71 9.38 8.14
CA THR A 149 -13.88 8.34 7.54
C THR A 149 -14.16 6.97 8.17
N ASP A 150 -14.19 6.92 9.50
CA ASP A 150 -14.50 5.70 10.26
C ASP A 150 -15.89 5.16 9.95
N ARG A 151 -16.89 6.04 9.88
CA ARG A 151 -18.24 5.64 9.49
C ARG A 151 -18.29 5.02 8.09
N LEU A 152 -17.75 5.71 7.08
CA LEU A 152 -17.79 5.24 5.69
C LEU A 152 -17.04 3.91 5.51
N VAL A 153 -15.90 3.74 6.18
CA VAL A 153 -15.15 2.49 6.14
C VAL A 153 -15.88 1.38 6.90
N THR A 154 -16.47 1.67 8.06
CA THR A 154 -17.26 0.69 8.84
C THR A 154 -18.50 0.22 8.07
N ASP A 155 -19.19 1.13 7.39
CA ASP A 155 -20.34 0.79 6.54
C ASP A 155 -19.92 -0.14 5.39
N ALA A 156 -18.75 0.09 4.79
CA ALA A 156 -18.18 -0.83 3.79
C ALA A 156 -17.73 -2.17 4.41
N GLU A 157 -17.10 -2.17 5.60
CA GLU A 157 -16.72 -3.40 6.31
C GLU A 157 -17.93 -4.32 6.53
N ALA A 158 -19.06 -3.75 6.94
CA ALA A 158 -20.30 -4.49 7.14
C ALA A 158 -20.78 -5.17 5.86
N LYS A 159 -20.61 -4.53 4.70
CA LYS A 159 -20.98 -5.08 3.38
C LYS A 159 -20.09 -6.25 2.96
N PHE A 160 -18.81 -6.26 3.37
CA PHE A 160 -17.85 -7.32 3.06
C PHE A 160 -17.72 -8.39 4.16
N ALA A 161 -18.41 -8.26 5.29
CA ALA A 161 -18.27 -9.13 6.46
C ALA A 161 -18.58 -10.61 6.15
N ASP A 162 -19.63 -10.89 5.37
CA ASP A 162 -19.99 -12.27 4.98
C ASP A 162 -18.94 -12.91 4.07
N ILE A 163 -18.32 -12.12 3.19
CA ILE A 163 -17.20 -12.57 2.35
C ILE A 163 -15.98 -12.86 3.23
N HIS A 164 -15.70 -11.99 4.20
CA HIS A 164 -14.62 -12.20 5.16
C HIS A 164 -14.80 -13.49 5.95
N ALA A 165 -15.99 -13.71 6.51
CA ALA A 165 -16.31 -14.92 7.26
C ALA A 165 -16.25 -16.19 6.40
N SER A 166 -16.87 -16.18 5.22
CA SER A 166 -16.92 -17.36 4.34
C SER A 166 -15.57 -17.74 3.73
N THR A 167 -14.66 -16.78 3.59
CA THR A 167 -13.29 -17.02 3.09
C THR A 167 -12.27 -17.23 4.20
N ASN A 168 -12.71 -17.33 5.46
CA ASN A 168 -11.84 -17.42 6.64
C ASN A 168 -10.77 -16.31 6.65
N GLY A 169 -11.12 -15.08 6.27
CA GLY A 169 -10.23 -13.93 6.24
C GLY A 169 -9.26 -13.86 5.06
N ASN A 170 -9.40 -14.70 4.03
CA ASN A 170 -8.61 -14.56 2.80
C ASN A 170 -9.16 -13.50 1.84
N ALA A 171 -10.37 -12.99 2.06
CA ALA A 171 -10.96 -11.85 1.37
C ALA A 171 -11.88 -11.08 2.33
N GLY A 172 -12.64 -10.11 1.82
CA GLY A 172 -13.62 -9.33 2.57
C GLY A 172 -13.03 -8.19 3.39
N TRP A 173 -11.81 -7.74 3.07
CA TRP A 173 -11.12 -6.69 3.81
C TRP A 173 -11.41 -5.31 3.25
N VAL A 174 -11.50 -4.32 4.15
CA VAL A 174 -11.59 -2.89 3.79
C VAL A 174 -10.40 -2.13 4.37
N SER A 175 -9.68 -1.41 3.53
CA SER A 175 -8.52 -0.61 3.97
C SER A 175 -8.94 0.76 4.49
N PHE A 176 -8.44 1.12 5.66
CA PHE A 176 -8.59 2.42 6.32
C PHE A 176 -7.25 3.17 6.27
N GLU A 177 -7.19 4.28 5.54
CA GLU A 177 -5.98 5.09 5.41
C GLU A 177 -5.72 5.98 6.63
N LEU A 178 -4.51 5.90 7.18
CA LEU A 178 -4.07 6.83 8.23
C LEU A 178 -3.80 8.22 7.66
N ASP A 179 -3.73 9.23 8.55
CA ASP A 179 -3.68 10.63 8.15
C ASP A 179 -2.44 10.97 7.32
N PRO A 180 -2.58 11.36 6.05
CA PRO A 180 -1.44 11.74 5.22
C PRO A 180 -0.75 13.02 5.69
N LEU A 181 -1.38 13.84 6.54
CA LEU A 181 -0.73 15.02 7.12
C LEU A 181 0.47 14.65 7.98
N ILE A 182 0.56 13.41 8.46
CA ILE A 182 1.77 12.87 9.13
C ILE A 182 3.01 13.05 8.24
N GLU A 183 2.85 13.03 6.92
CA GLU A 183 3.95 13.20 5.97
C GLU A 183 4.06 14.60 5.38
N ASP A 184 3.18 15.53 5.76
CA ASP A 184 3.19 16.87 5.20
C ASP A 184 4.48 17.62 5.60
N PRO A 185 5.34 17.97 4.61
CA PRO A 185 6.57 18.70 4.90
C PRO A 185 6.33 20.04 5.58
N SER A 186 5.17 20.68 5.37
CA SER A 186 4.87 21.99 5.97
C SER A 186 4.69 21.93 7.48
N LEU A 187 4.37 20.76 8.04
CA LEU A 187 4.18 20.57 9.48
C LEU A 187 5.51 20.38 10.22
N ASN A 188 6.62 20.16 9.50
CA ASN A 188 7.97 20.01 10.06
C ASN A 188 8.05 18.99 11.22
N MET A 189 7.21 17.95 11.19
CA MET A 189 7.22 16.91 12.22
C MET A 189 8.50 16.08 12.13
N ASP A 190 9.11 15.84 13.29
CA ASP A 190 10.26 14.97 13.43
C ASP A 190 9.91 13.51 13.07
N ILE A 191 10.89 12.76 12.57
CA ILE A 191 10.68 11.38 12.12
C ILE A 191 10.19 10.47 13.25
N ASP A 192 10.71 10.60 14.47
CA ASP A 192 10.29 9.75 15.60
C ASP A 192 8.87 10.12 16.05
N GLN A 193 8.50 11.40 15.97
CA GLN A 193 7.13 11.84 16.21
C GLN A 193 6.17 11.21 15.20
N ARG A 194 6.47 11.24 13.90
CA ARG A 194 5.64 10.59 12.86
C ARG A 194 5.47 9.10 13.11
N VAL A 195 6.55 8.41 13.46
CA VAL A 195 6.52 6.98 13.79
C VAL A 195 5.57 6.70 14.95
N GLN A 196 5.66 7.46 16.05
CA GLN A 196 4.74 7.28 17.18
C GLN A 196 3.29 7.57 16.79
N THR A 197 3.04 8.62 16.01
CA THR A 197 1.68 8.96 15.54
C THR A 197 1.08 7.84 14.69
N TYR A 198 1.84 7.23 13.77
CA TYR A 198 1.35 6.06 13.02
C TYR A 198 1.02 4.88 13.93
N ILE A 199 1.85 4.61 14.94
CA ILE A 199 1.64 3.50 15.88
C ILE A 199 0.36 3.73 16.70
N GLU A 200 0.18 4.94 17.23
CA GLU A 200 -0.97 5.33 18.04
C GLU A 200 -2.27 5.24 17.23
N LEU A 201 -2.30 5.88 16.06
CA LEU A 201 -3.48 5.89 15.19
C LEU A 201 -3.78 4.51 14.62
N GLY A 202 -2.75 3.75 14.22
CA GLY A 202 -2.94 2.40 13.68
C GLY A 202 -3.56 1.46 14.72
N LYS A 203 -3.11 1.52 15.98
CA LYS A 203 -3.75 0.77 17.07
C LYS A 203 -5.19 1.24 17.31
N ARG A 204 -5.39 2.55 17.46
CA ARG A 204 -6.70 3.15 17.73
C ARG A 204 -7.73 2.76 16.69
N TRP A 205 -7.42 2.93 15.40
CA TRP A 205 -8.38 2.71 14.32
C TRP A 205 -8.54 1.25 13.90
N SER A 206 -7.67 0.36 14.38
CA SER A 206 -7.82 -1.08 14.22
C SER A 206 -8.71 -1.73 15.28
N ASP A 207 -8.86 -1.09 16.45
CA ASP A 207 -9.51 -1.71 17.60
C ASP A 207 -11.01 -1.95 17.35
N GLY A 208 -11.49 -3.15 17.70
CA GLY A 208 -12.89 -3.53 17.51
C GLY A 208 -13.31 -3.90 16.09
N HIS A 209 -12.42 -3.82 15.10
CA HIS A 209 -12.73 -4.14 13.70
C HIS A 209 -12.27 -5.54 13.30
N VAL A 210 -13.17 -6.32 12.68
CA VAL A 210 -12.88 -7.71 12.30
C VAL A 210 -12.19 -7.81 10.93
N ASN A 211 -12.61 -6.97 9.97
CA ASN A 211 -12.18 -7.01 8.58
C ASN A 211 -11.63 -5.67 8.06
N ARG A 212 -11.05 -4.86 8.95
CA ARG A 212 -10.30 -3.63 8.62
C ARG A 212 -8.81 -3.90 8.44
N MET A 213 -8.22 -3.28 7.43
CA MET A 213 -6.77 -3.18 7.28
C MET A 213 -6.31 -1.73 7.49
N ILE A 214 -5.30 -1.51 8.32
CA ILE A 214 -4.73 -0.18 8.50
C ILE A 214 -3.73 0.09 7.39
N LYS A 215 -4.00 1.14 6.61
CA LYS A 215 -3.22 1.50 5.44
C LYS A 215 -2.17 2.54 5.80
N VAL A 216 -0.90 2.13 5.71
CA VAL A 216 0.28 2.90 6.12
C VAL A 216 1.18 3.11 4.91
N PRO A 217 1.61 4.33 4.57
CA PRO A 217 2.47 4.54 3.42
C PRO A 217 3.89 4.02 3.67
N ALA A 218 4.56 3.54 2.62
CA ALA A 218 5.94 3.06 2.66
C ALA A 218 6.97 4.21 2.63
N THR A 219 6.72 5.26 3.42
CA THR A 219 7.69 6.31 3.76
C THR A 219 8.67 5.80 4.82
N GLU A 220 9.72 6.56 5.13
CA GLU A 220 10.63 6.22 6.22
C GLU A 220 9.89 6.03 7.56
N ALA A 221 9.00 6.95 7.92
CA ALA A 221 8.23 6.87 9.16
C ALA A 221 7.26 5.69 9.15
N GLY A 222 6.52 5.51 8.05
CA GLY A 222 5.56 4.42 7.92
C GLY A 222 6.24 3.05 8.01
N LEU A 223 7.36 2.85 7.29
CA LEU A 223 8.15 1.61 7.35
C LEU A 223 8.65 1.30 8.77
N ARG A 224 9.10 2.32 9.51
CA ARG A 224 9.53 2.18 10.93
C ARG A 224 8.38 1.86 11.88
N ALA A 225 7.13 2.23 11.53
CA ALA A 225 5.94 1.93 12.32
C ALA A 225 5.37 0.52 12.08
N LEU A 226 5.72 -0.16 10.97
CA LEU A 226 5.13 -1.46 10.61
C LEU A 226 5.43 -2.56 11.64
N GLU A 227 6.67 -2.70 12.10
CA GLU A 227 7.05 -3.74 13.07
C GLU A 227 6.26 -3.64 14.39
N PRO A 228 6.19 -2.48 15.08
CA PRO A 228 5.39 -2.35 16.30
C PRO A 228 3.88 -2.46 16.08
N LEU A 229 3.36 -2.05 14.92
CA LEU A 229 1.95 -2.25 14.56
C LEU A 229 1.62 -3.73 14.35
N ALA A 230 2.45 -4.43 13.58
CA ALA A 230 2.30 -5.85 13.33
C ALA A 230 2.42 -6.68 14.63
N ALA A 231 3.37 -6.32 15.51
CA ALA A 231 3.50 -6.92 16.84
C ALA A 231 2.28 -6.68 17.75
N ALA A 232 1.51 -5.62 17.50
CA ALA A 232 0.26 -5.35 18.19
C ALA A 232 -0.95 -6.08 17.58
N GLY A 233 -0.73 -6.91 16.54
CA GLY A 233 -1.79 -7.66 15.86
C GLY A 233 -2.60 -6.82 14.87
N VAL A 234 -2.10 -5.65 14.47
CA VAL A 234 -2.76 -4.80 13.47
C VAL A 234 -2.58 -5.42 12.08
N THR A 235 -3.68 -5.67 11.38
CA THR A 235 -3.66 -6.06 9.96
C THR A 235 -3.27 -4.86 9.10
N LEU A 236 -2.25 -5.00 8.24
CA LEU A 236 -1.61 -3.88 7.55
C LEU A 236 -1.80 -3.92 6.04
N ASN A 237 -2.16 -2.77 5.44
CA ASN A 237 -2.01 -2.50 4.02
C ASN A 237 -0.87 -1.48 3.82
N VAL A 238 0.28 -1.92 3.32
CA VAL A 238 1.40 -1.00 3.07
C VAL A 238 1.22 -0.33 1.71
N THR A 239 0.99 0.97 1.68
CA THR A 239 0.69 1.75 0.46
C THR A 239 1.87 2.60 -0.02
N LEU A 240 1.73 3.28 -1.16
CA LEU A 240 2.79 4.07 -1.80
C LEU A 240 4.09 3.27 -2.01
N ILE A 241 3.96 1.99 -2.32
CA ILE A 241 5.10 1.18 -2.76
C ILE A 241 5.29 1.45 -4.25
N PHE A 242 6.49 1.86 -4.63
CA PHE A 242 6.91 2.05 -6.01
C PHE A 242 8.10 1.15 -6.38
N THR A 243 8.89 0.74 -5.39
CA THR A 243 10.09 -0.07 -5.59
C THR A 243 10.04 -1.39 -4.82
N ASP A 244 10.80 -2.35 -5.33
CA ASP A 244 11.12 -3.59 -4.65
C ASP A 244 11.78 -3.36 -3.28
N GLN A 245 12.63 -2.33 -3.13
CA GLN A 245 13.27 -2.01 -1.85
C GLN A 245 12.25 -1.63 -0.77
N GLN A 246 11.25 -0.82 -1.12
CA GLN A 246 10.17 -0.48 -0.19
C GLN A 246 9.39 -1.73 0.22
N TYR A 247 9.06 -2.59 -0.74
CA TYR A 247 8.38 -3.85 -0.49
C TYR A 247 9.20 -4.79 0.43
N ARG A 248 10.49 -5.01 0.14
CA ARG A 248 11.40 -5.80 0.98
C ARG A 248 11.45 -5.25 2.40
N SER A 249 11.60 -3.93 2.56
CA SER A 249 11.64 -3.29 3.87
C SER A 249 10.34 -3.52 4.65
N ALA A 250 9.20 -3.40 3.97
CA ALA A 250 7.88 -3.57 4.56
C ALA A 250 7.61 -5.01 5.01
N ARG A 251 7.83 -6.01 4.13
CA ARG A 251 7.58 -7.42 4.46
C ARG A 251 8.46 -7.93 5.60
N GLU A 252 9.72 -7.49 5.63
CA GLU A 252 10.66 -7.85 6.69
C GLU A 252 10.27 -7.22 8.03
N ALA A 253 9.85 -5.94 8.04
CA ALA A 253 9.39 -5.27 9.26
C ALA A 253 8.14 -5.95 9.83
N ILE A 254 7.16 -6.27 8.97
CA ILE A 254 5.95 -6.99 9.38
C ILE A 254 6.31 -8.38 9.91
N TRP A 255 7.13 -9.14 9.18
CA TRP A 255 7.54 -10.49 9.61
C TRP A 255 8.23 -10.48 10.97
N ARG A 256 9.21 -9.58 11.20
CA ARG A 256 9.85 -9.41 12.52
C ARG A 256 8.86 -9.05 13.62
N GLY A 257 7.80 -8.32 13.29
CA GLY A 257 6.73 -7.96 14.23
C GLY A 257 5.90 -9.15 14.67
N VAL A 258 5.64 -10.11 13.77
CA VAL A 258 4.70 -11.22 14.01
C VAL A 258 5.36 -12.55 14.34
N GLU A 259 6.56 -12.83 13.82
CA GLU A 259 7.22 -14.14 13.94
C GLU A 259 7.43 -14.52 15.42
N GLY A 260 6.80 -15.62 15.84
CA GLY A 260 6.86 -16.13 17.21
C GLY A 260 6.14 -15.26 18.26
N LYS A 261 5.45 -14.19 17.84
CA LYS A 261 4.80 -13.21 18.73
C LYS A 261 3.29 -13.15 18.56
N VAL A 262 2.80 -13.40 17.34
CA VAL A 262 1.38 -13.34 16.98
C VAL A 262 0.93 -14.73 16.51
N ASP A 263 -0.33 -15.06 16.79
CA ASP A 263 -0.98 -16.27 16.29
C ASP A 263 -0.90 -16.31 14.75
N PRO A 264 -0.26 -17.32 14.13
CA PRO A 264 -0.16 -17.45 12.68
C PRO A 264 -1.50 -17.36 11.95
N ALA A 265 -2.60 -17.78 12.59
CA ALA A 265 -3.95 -17.72 12.03
C ALA A 265 -4.48 -16.29 11.84
N LYS A 266 -3.87 -15.30 12.52
CA LYS A 266 -4.29 -13.89 12.49
C LYS A 266 -3.34 -13.01 11.68
N ILE A 267 -2.24 -13.56 11.17
CA ILE A 267 -1.25 -12.77 10.43
C ILE A 267 -1.79 -12.50 9.03
N LYS A 268 -2.18 -11.25 8.77
CA LYS A 268 -2.54 -10.76 7.44
C LYS A 268 -1.85 -9.42 7.18
N SER A 269 -1.32 -9.31 5.98
CA SER A 269 -0.72 -8.10 5.43
C SER A 269 -0.87 -8.09 3.92
N VAL A 270 -0.95 -6.89 3.36
CA VAL A 270 -1.01 -6.65 1.92
C VAL A 270 -0.11 -5.47 1.55
N TYR A 271 0.34 -5.47 0.29
CA TYR A 271 1.35 -4.53 -0.20
C TYR A 271 0.86 -3.85 -1.48
N SER A 272 0.41 -2.61 -1.39
CA SER A 272 -0.12 -1.84 -2.51
C SER A 272 0.99 -1.23 -3.37
N ILE A 273 1.33 -1.91 -4.46
CA ILE A 273 2.29 -1.47 -5.48
C ILE A 273 1.58 -0.58 -6.51
N PHE A 274 2.08 0.64 -6.71
CA PHE A 274 1.49 1.61 -7.62
C PHE A 274 2.05 1.44 -9.04
N ILE A 275 1.16 1.24 -10.02
CA ILE A 275 1.57 0.87 -11.38
C ILE A 275 1.57 2.07 -12.32
N SER A 276 0.40 2.67 -12.59
CA SER A 276 0.30 3.71 -13.63
C SER A 276 1.16 4.94 -13.34
N ARG A 277 1.48 5.23 -12.07
CA ARG A 277 2.34 6.35 -11.69
C ARG A 277 3.78 6.13 -12.15
N ILE A 278 4.26 4.89 -12.14
CA ILE A 278 5.59 4.55 -12.65
C ILE A 278 5.65 4.82 -14.15
N ASP A 279 4.64 4.39 -14.91
CA ASP A 279 4.64 4.61 -16.36
C ASP A 279 4.48 6.10 -16.75
N VAL A 280 3.75 6.89 -15.96
CA VAL A 280 3.74 8.35 -16.11
C VAL A 280 5.11 8.96 -15.83
N TYR A 281 5.79 8.52 -14.77
CA TYR A 281 7.15 8.98 -14.47
C TYR A 281 8.11 8.66 -15.61
N THR A 282 8.12 7.43 -16.11
CA THR A 282 9.06 7.03 -17.17
C THR A 282 8.78 7.76 -18.48
N GLN A 283 7.50 8.00 -18.82
CA GLN A 283 7.14 8.82 -19.97
C GLN A 283 7.69 10.26 -19.89
N GLN A 284 7.81 10.81 -18.69
CA GLN A 284 8.29 12.18 -18.47
C GLN A 284 9.81 12.28 -18.33
N GLN A 285 10.44 11.28 -17.72
CA GLN A 285 11.84 11.36 -17.28
C GLN A 285 12.79 10.55 -18.16
N LEU A 286 12.30 9.55 -18.89
CA LEU A 286 13.11 8.64 -19.69
C LEU A 286 12.76 8.74 -21.17
N GLN A 287 13.61 8.17 -22.01
CA GLN A 287 13.35 7.96 -23.43
C GLN A 287 13.51 6.47 -23.71
N LEU A 288 12.38 5.77 -23.73
CA LEU A 288 12.30 4.33 -23.95
C LEU A 288 11.79 4.07 -25.37
N SER A 289 12.06 2.86 -25.88
CA SER A 289 11.45 2.36 -27.10
C SER A 289 9.94 2.19 -26.94
N ASP A 290 9.19 2.18 -28.04
CA ASP A 290 7.73 1.96 -28.04
C ASP A 290 7.33 0.64 -27.36
N ARG A 291 8.22 -0.37 -27.37
CA ARG A 291 7.99 -1.68 -26.72
C ARG A 291 8.19 -1.63 -25.20
N ALA A 292 9.08 -0.77 -24.71
CA ALA A 292 9.38 -0.62 -23.29
C ALA A 292 8.53 0.48 -22.61
N GLN A 293 8.14 1.51 -23.36
CA GLN A 293 7.33 2.59 -22.84
C GLN A 293 5.94 2.08 -22.39
N GLY A 294 5.58 2.38 -21.14
CA GLY A 294 4.33 1.89 -20.55
C GLY A 294 4.36 0.44 -20.06
N MET A 295 5.54 -0.20 -20.03
CA MET A 295 5.75 -1.54 -19.46
C MET A 295 6.49 -1.51 -18.12
N VAL A 296 7.03 -0.37 -17.69
CA VAL A 296 7.91 -0.31 -16.51
C VAL A 296 7.12 -0.59 -15.24
N GLY A 297 5.94 0.02 -15.08
CA GLY A 297 5.06 -0.25 -13.94
C GLY A 297 4.62 -1.71 -13.89
N ILE A 298 4.29 -2.29 -15.05
CA ILE A 298 3.87 -3.71 -15.18
C ILE A 298 5.02 -4.64 -14.80
N VAL A 299 6.20 -4.46 -15.38
CA VAL A 299 7.39 -5.29 -15.10
C VAL A 299 7.79 -5.21 -13.64
N ASN A 300 7.77 -4.01 -13.05
CA ASN A 300 8.05 -3.82 -11.64
C ASN A 300 7.05 -4.58 -10.75
N ALA A 301 5.75 -4.45 -11.00
CA ALA A 301 4.72 -5.15 -10.25
C ALA A 301 4.85 -6.69 -10.35
N LYS A 302 5.12 -7.22 -11.55
CA LYS A 302 5.33 -8.67 -11.75
C LYS A 302 6.55 -9.20 -11.00
N ARG A 303 7.67 -8.46 -11.00
CA ARG A 303 8.88 -8.82 -10.24
C ARG A 303 8.62 -8.83 -8.74
N VAL A 304 7.98 -7.78 -8.21
CA VAL A 304 7.63 -7.70 -6.78
C VAL A 304 6.64 -8.81 -6.40
N TRP A 305 5.70 -9.14 -7.28
CA TRP A 305 4.77 -10.25 -7.06
C TRP A 305 5.51 -11.59 -6.95
N GLN A 306 6.44 -11.89 -7.86
CA GLN A 306 7.28 -13.10 -7.80
C GLN A 306 8.07 -13.17 -6.49
N GLU A 307 8.67 -12.05 -6.06
CA GLU A 307 9.38 -11.98 -4.78
C GLU A 307 8.45 -12.22 -3.58
N ASN A 308 7.20 -11.79 -3.67
CA ASN A 308 6.20 -12.00 -2.62
C ASN A 308 5.80 -13.46 -2.48
N GLN A 309 5.50 -14.12 -3.61
CA GLN A 309 5.18 -15.54 -3.59
C GLN A 309 6.32 -16.35 -2.98
N GLN A 310 7.58 -16.01 -3.31
CA GLN A 310 8.75 -16.70 -2.78
C GLN A 310 8.94 -16.47 -1.28
N PHE A 311 8.82 -15.23 -0.80
CA PHE A 311 9.09 -14.90 0.60
C PHE A 311 8.08 -15.52 1.57
N TRP A 312 6.82 -15.66 1.17
CA TRP A 312 5.76 -16.17 2.05
C TRP A 312 5.54 -17.69 1.93
N ALA A 313 6.06 -18.33 0.89
CA ALA A 313 5.82 -19.76 0.61
C ALA A 313 6.23 -20.70 1.76
N ASP A 314 7.28 -20.38 2.51
CA ASP A 314 7.84 -21.25 3.55
C ASP A 314 7.28 -21.00 4.96
N LYS A 315 6.47 -19.93 5.14
CA LYS A 315 5.94 -19.52 6.44
C LYS A 315 4.69 -20.28 6.88
N ASN A 316 4.05 -21.01 5.96
CA ASN A 316 2.87 -21.84 6.22
C ASN A 316 1.74 -21.09 6.94
N LEU A 317 1.53 -19.82 6.59
CA LEU A 317 0.43 -19.02 7.15
C LEU A 317 -0.90 -19.40 6.46
N PRO A 318 -2.00 -19.55 7.20
CA PRO A 318 -3.31 -19.88 6.62
C PRO A 318 -3.93 -18.71 5.84
N LEU A 319 -3.55 -17.47 6.16
CA LEU A 319 -3.94 -16.28 5.42
C LEU A 319 -2.85 -15.93 4.40
N GLN A 320 -3.26 -15.70 3.16
CA GLN A 320 -2.35 -15.29 2.09
C GLN A 320 -1.83 -13.87 2.35
N GLN A 321 -0.53 -13.64 2.19
CA GLN A 321 0.05 -12.29 2.21
C GLN A 321 0.23 -11.86 0.76
N GLU A 322 -0.49 -10.83 0.33
CA GLU A 322 -0.75 -10.59 -1.11
C GLU A 322 -0.26 -9.21 -1.53
N LEU A 323 0.07 -9.04 -2.81
CA LEU A 323 0.13 -7.71 -3.38
C LEU A 323 -1.27 -7.15 -3.62
N ILE A 324 -1.38 -5.84 -3.54
CA ILE A 324 -2.45 -5.09 -4.17
C ILE A 324 -1.84 -4.36 -5.36
N PHE A 325 -2.26 -4.72 -6.57
CA PHE A 325 -1.99 -3.95 -7.77
C PHE A 325 -2.85 -2.69 -7.72
N ALA A 326 -2.22 -1.56 -7.37
CA ALA A 326 -2.88 -0.27 -7.15
C ALA A 326 -2.55 0.74 -8.26
N SER A 327 -3.38 1.77 -8.37
CA SER A 327 -3.25 2.77 -9.45
C SER A 327 -3.30 2.10 -10.83
N THR A 328 -4.32 1.27 -11.05
CA THR A 328 -4.57 0.49 -12.27
C THR A 328 -5.43 1.21 -13.30
N GLY A 329 -5.92 2.41 -13.00
CA GLY A 329 -6.56 3.27 -14.01
C GLY A 329 -5.53 3.86 -14.95
N THR A 330 -5.74 3.72 -16.26
CA THR A 330 -4.86 4.31 -17.28
C THR A 330 -4.80 5.83 -17.19
N LYS A 331 -3.67 6.39 -17.64
CA LYS A 331 -3.40 7.84 -17.61
C LYS A 331 -3.14 8.39 -19.02
N ASP A 332 -2.67 7.54 -19.92
CA ASP A 332 -2.63 7.83 -21.35
C ASP A 332 -4.01 7.54 -21.95
N PRO A 333 -4.68 8.50 -22.60
CA PRO A 333 -5.97 8.28 -23.25
C PRO A 333 -5.90 7.32 -24.46
N ASN A 334 -4.70 7.03 -24.98
CA ASN A 334 -4.50 6.05 -26.05
C ASN A 334 -4.38 4.61 -25.52
N ASP A 335 -4.13 4.43 -24.22
CA ASP A 335 -4.12 3.10 -23.61
C ASP A 335 -5.56 2.63 -23.37
N PRO A 336 -5.87 1.34 -23.61
CA PRO A 336 -7.18 0.81 -23.26
C PRO A 336 -7.42 0.88 -21.74
N PRO A 337 -8.63 1.18 -21.25
CA PRO A 337 -8.91 1.35 -19.81
C PRO A 337 -8.50 0.16 -18.94
N TRP A 338 -8.48 -1.04 -19.52
CA TRP A 338 -8.13 -2.31 -18.87
C TRP A 338 -6.66 -2.73 -19.05
N LYS A 339 -5.77 -1.88 -19.58
CA LYS A 339 -4.35 -2.21 -19.82
C LYS A 339 -3.69 -2.92 -18.62
N TYR A 340 -3.74 -2.29 -17.44
CA TYR A 340 -3.10 -2.83 -16.25
C TYR A 340 -3.87 -4.02 -15.67
N VAL A 341 -5.20 -4.01 -15.79
CA VAL A 341 -6.06 -5.13 -15.38
C VAL A 341 -5.68 -6.40 -16.15
N GLN A 342 -5.58 -6.29 -17.47
CA GLN A 342 -5.21 -7.37 -18.36
C GLN A 342 -3.78 -7.85 -18.14
N ALA A 343 -2.84 -6.94 -17.90
CA ALA A 343 -1.43 -7.30 -17.73
C ALA A 343 -1.13 -8.04 -16.41
N LEU A 344 -2.01 -7.92 -15.41
CA LEU A 344 -1.82 -8.44 -14.05
C LEU A 344 -2.91 -9.44 -13.63
N ALA A 345 -3.65 -9.97 -14.60
CA ALA A 345 -4.68 -10.97 -14.35
C ALA A 345 -4.03 -12.28 -13.88
N GLY A 346 -4.64 -12.93 -12.88
CA GLY A 346 -4.30 -14.29 -12.49
C GLY A 346 -3.96 -14.54 -11.04
N SER A 347 -3.68 -13.51 -10.24
CA SER A 347 -3.31 -13.67 -8.82
C SER A 347 -3.64 -12.42 -8.03
N ASP A 348 -3.61 -12.58 -6.71
CA ASP A 348 -3.59 -11.50 -5.71
C ASP A 348 -4.73 -10.49 -5.94
N ILE A 349 -4.58 -9.24 -5.49
CA ILE A 349 -5.64 -8.25 -5.48
C ILE A 349 -5.40 -7.19 -6.56
N GLN A 350 -6.42 -6.85 -7.33
CA GLN A 350 -6.44 -5.63 -8.14
C GLN A 350 -7.44 -4.65 -7.53
N THR A 351 -6.95 -3.53 -6.98
CA THR A 351 -7.82 -2.44 -6.51
C THR A 351 -7.98 -1.42 -7.64
N ASN A 352 -9.19 -1.37 -8.17
CA ASN A 352 -9.48 -0.62 -9.38
C ASN A 352 -10.41 0.56 -9.06
N PRO A 353 -10.20 1.73 -9.67
CA PRO A 353 -11.18 2.79 -9.65
C PRO A 353 -12.54 2.31 -10.18
N PRO A 354 -13.67 2.89 -9.70
CA PRO A 354 -15.01 2.52 -10.17
C PRO A 354 -15.14 2.48 -11.70
N GLU A 355 -14.57 3.47 -12.38
CA GLU A 355 -14.62 3.60 -13.83
C GLU A 355 -13.81 2.51 -14.55
N THR A 356 -12.73 2.01 -13.95
CA THR A 356 -11.97 0.89 -14.51
C THR A 356 -12.77 -0.41 -14.42
N ASN A 357 -13.41 -0.67 -13.28
CA ASN A 357 -14.26 -1.86 -13.14
C ASN A 357 -15.47 -1.81 -14.07
N ALA A 358 -16.11 -0.64 -14.21
CA ALA A 358 -17.20 -0.45 -15.17
C ALA A 358 -16.74 -0.68 -16.62
N ALA A 359 -15.60 -0.09 -17.02
CA ALA A 359 -15.06 -0.28 -18.37
C ALA A 359 -14.72 -1.74 -18.69
N VAL A 360 -14.25 -2.51 -17.69
CA VAL A 360 -14.05 -3.96 -17.85
C VAL A 360 -15.39 -4.67 -17.98
N ALA A 361 -16.37 -4.36 -17.12
CA ALA A 361 -17.70 -4.97 -17.13
C ALA A 361 -18.42 -4.80 -18.49
N GLU A 362 -18.27 -3.64 -19.11
CA GLU A 362 -18.91 -3.27 -20.39
C GLU A 362 -18.12 -3.73 -21.63
N SER A 363 -16.94 -4.31 -21.45
CA SER A 363 -16.10 -4.79 -22.55
C SER A 363 -16.55 -6.14 -23.13
N ASP A 364 -15.99 -6.52 -24.27
CA ASP A 364 -16.16 -7.86 -24.86
C ASP A 364 -14.94 -8.77 -24.57
N LEU A 365 -14.16 -8.47 -23.53
CA LEU A 365 -12.92 -9.18 -23.23
C LEU A 365 -13.17 -10.54 -22.58
N THR A 366 -12.22 -11.44 -22.81
CA THR A 366 -12.01 -12.63 -22.00
C THR A 366 -10.58 -12.58 -21.46
N PHE A 367 -10.44 -12.63 -20.13
CA PHE A 367 -9.14 -12.57 -19.48
C PHE A 367 -8.53 -13.98 -19.35
N HIS A 368 -7.20 -13.99 -19.40
CA HIS A 368 -6.38 -15.15 -19.10
C HIS A 368 -5.32 -14.75 -18.08
N ARG A 369 -4.74 -15.72 -17.37
CA ARG A 369 -3.66 -15.46 -16.43
C ARG A 369 -2.43 -14.95 -17.18
N THR A 370 -1.94 -13.78 -16.79
CA THR A 370 -0.80 -13.07 -17.39
C THR A 370 0.19 -12.54 -16.36
N VAL A 371 -0.14 -12.57 -15.06
CA VAL A 371 0.69 -12.01 -13.98
C VAL A 371 2.11 -12.60 -13.92
N ASP A 372 2.30 -13.82 -14.38
CA ASP A 372 3.59 -14.53 -14.48
C ASP A 372 4.27 -14.41 -15.85
N GLU A 373 3.64 -13.75 -16.82
CA GLU A 373 4.18 -13.55 -18.17
C GLU A 373 5.03 -12.28 -18.23
N MET A 374 6.35 -12.43 -18.33
CA MET A 374 7.26 -11.30 -18.51
C MET A 374 7.38 -10.91 -19.99
N PRO A 375 7.63 -9.63 -20.32
CA PRO A 375 7.94 -9.24 -21.70
C PRO A 375 9.29 -9.83 -22.15
N ASP A 376 9.57 -9.66 -23.45
CA ASP A 376 10.81 -10.14 -24.07
C ASP A 376 12.08 -9.62 -23.37
N ALA A 377 13.15 -10.42 -23.45
CA ALA A 377 14.40 -10.14 -22.74
C ALA A 377 15.05 -8.80 -23.14
N ASP A 378 14.85 -8.33 -24.37
CA ASP A 378 15.36 -7.04 -24.83
C ASP A 378 14.61 -5.86 -24.19
N VAL A 379 13.29 -5.97 -24.03
CA VAL A 379 12.49 -4.99 -23.26
C VAL A 379 12.93 -4.96 -21.80
N LEU A 380 13.13 -6.12 -21.18
CA LEU A 380 13.62 -6.20 -19.80
C LEU A 380 15.00 -5.56 -19.66
N SER A 381 15.92 -5.88 -20.56
CA SER A 381 17.28 -5.33 -20.54
C SER A 381 17.29 -3.81 -20.73
N GLU A 382 16.41 -3.28 -21.58
CA GLU A 382 16.27 -1.84 -21.78
C GLU A 382 15.80 -1.17 -20.48
N ILE A 383 14.70 -1.66 -19.89
CA ILE A 383 14.15 -1.16 -18.62
C ILE A 383 15.20 -1.18 -17.52
N ASP A 384 15.91 -2.31 -17.36
CA ASP A 384 16.96 -2.48 -16.33
C ASP A 384 18.14 -1.52 -16.52
N SER A 385 18.44 -1.13 -17.76
CA SER A 385 19.52 -0.20 -18.07
C SER A 385 19.12 1.27 -17.93
N ALA A 386 17.83 1.58 -18.11
CA ALA A 386 17.33 2.95 -18.21
C ALA A 386 16.78 3.49 -16.87
N VAL A 387 16.19 2.62 -16.04
CA VAL A 387 15.48 3.05 -14.83
C VAL A 387 16.43 3.14 -13.64
N ASP A 388 16.62 4.36 -13.13
CA ASP A 388 17.19 4.58 -11.80
C ASP A 388 16.08 4.45 -10.74
N MET A 389 16.07 3.31 -10.04
CA MET A 389 15.07 3.00 -9.02
C MET A 389 15.07 3.99 -7.85
N ASN A 390 16.23 4.58 -7.50
CA ASN A 390 16.30 5.56 -6.41
C ASN A 390 15.72 6.89 -6.86
N ALA A 391 16.08 7.37 -8.06
CA ALA A 391 15.52 8.60 -8.59
C ALA A 391 14.00 8.49 -8.81
N MET A 392 13.53 7.34 -9.28
CA MET A 392 12.10 7.04 -9.40
C MET A 392 11.41 7.05 -8.05
N HIS A 393 12.00 6.40 -7.03
CA HIS A 393 11.47 6.39 -5.67
C HIS A 393 11.32 7.81 -5.12
N ASP A 394 12.37 8.62 -5.18
CA ASP A 394 12.37 9.98 -4.62
C ASP A 394 11.28 10.86 -5.25
N VAL A 395 11.17 10.83 -6.57
CA VAL A 395 10.15 11.61 -7.30
C VAL A 395 8.74 11.11 -7.00
N LEU A 396 8.49 9.80 -7.13
CA LEU A 396 7.16 9.24 -6.94
C LEU A 396 6.69 9.32 -5.48
N MET A 397 7.60 9.23 -4.52
CA MET A 397 7.27 9.39 -3.11
C MET A 397 6.87 10.83 -2.79
N ALA A 398 7.65 11.82 -3.25
CA ALA A 398 7.33 13.23 -3.07
C ALA A 398 5.97 13.60 -3.70
N GLU A 399 5.72 13.15 -4.94
CA GLU A 399 4.43 13.33 -5.58
C GLU A 399 3.30 12.57 -4.89
N GLY A 400 3.56 11.36 -4.42
CA GLY A 400 2.60 10.50 -3.75
C GLY A 400 2.07 11.13 -2.48
N ILE A 401 2.98 11.62 -1.64
CA ILE A 401 2.66 12.37 -0.41
C ILE A 401 1.84 13.60 -0.75
N ALA A 402 2.27 14.43 -1.71
CA ALA A 402 1.55 15.64 -2.09
C ALA A 402 0.12 15.34 -2.58
N LYS A 403 -0.06 14.27 -3.37
CA LYS A 403 -1.36 13.82 -3.87
C LYS A 403 -2.29 13.29 -2.78
N PHE A 404 -1.77 12.87 -1.62
CA PHE A 404 -2.55 12.37 -0.49
C PHE A 404 -2.83 13.48 0.54
N VAL A 405 -1.86 14.35 0.82
CA VAL A 405 -2.00 15.53 1.70
C VAL A 405 -3.05 16.50 1.18
N LYS A 406 -3.04 16.80 -0.13
CA LYS A 406 -3.93 17.82 -0.70
C LYS A 406 -5.42 17.51 -0.48
N PRO A 407 -5.94 16.31 -0.77
CA PRO A 407 -7.34 15.99 -0.49
C PRO A 407 -7.70 15.98 1.00
N GLN A 408 -6.77 15.57 1.88
CA GLN A 408 -7.00 15.64 3.32
C GLN A 408 -7.15 17.09 3.80
N ARG A 409 -6.31 18.01 3.32
CA ARG A 409 -6.48 19.44 3.58
C ARG A 409 -7.81 19.96 3.04
N ALA A 410 -8.18 19.56 1.82
CA ALA A 410 -9.45 19.96 1.23
C ALA A 410 -10.67 19.47 2.04
N LEU A 411 -10.61 18.27 2.62
CA LEU A 411 -11.63 17.77 3.54
C LEU A 411 -11.74 18.64 4.80
N LEU A 412 -10.61 18.98 5.43
CA LEU A 412 -10.60 19.85 6.61
C LEU A 412 -11.13 21.26 6.27
N ASP A 413 -10.69 21.85 5.16
CA ASP A 413 -11.15 23.16 4.69
C ASP A 413 -12.67 23.17 4.41
N LEU A 414 -13.20 22.07 3.86
CA LEU A 414 -14.63 21.91 3.61
C LEU A 414 -15.43 21.88 4.92
N ILE A 415 -14.95 21.16 5.94
CA ILE A 415 -15.60 21.11 7.25
C ILE A 415 -15.52 22.48 7.95
N ALA A 416 -14.36 23.14 7.91
CA ALA A 416 -14.15 24.47 8.47
C ALA A 416 -15.06 25.53 7.81
N LYS A 417 -15.27 25.43 6.50
CA LYS A 417 -16.21 26.28 5.76
C LYS A 417 -17.64 26.08 6.27
N LYS A 418 -18.11 24.84 6.40
CA LYS A 418 -19.44 24.52 6.93
C LYS A 418 -19.64 25.06 8.35
N ARG A 419 -18.64 24.91 9.23
CA ARG A 419 -18.63 25.50 10.58
C ARG A 419 -18.88 27.02 10.52
N SER A 420 -18.20 27.71 9.62
CA SER A 420 -18.31 29.17 9.47
C SER A 420 -19.70 29.59 8.97
N GLU A 421 -20.30 28.80 8.07
CA GLU A 421 -21.65 29.04 7.54
C GLU A 421 -22.71 28.87 8.63
N LEU A 422 -22.62 27.82 9.47
CA LEU A 422 -23.52 27.60 10.61
C LEU A 422 -23.42 28.70 11.68
N ALA A 423 -22.19 29.12 11.99
CA ALA A 423 -21.95 30.20 12.94
C ALA A 423 -22.51 31.56 12.47
N SER A 424 -22.63 31.75 11.16
CA SER A 424 -23.20 32.96 10.56
C SER A 424 -24.73 32.92 10.45
N ALA A 425 -25.33 31.73 10.57
CA ALA A 425 -26.77 31.50 10.52
C ALA A 425 -27.44 31.49 11.91
N SER A 426 -26.63 31.41 12.98
CA SER A 426 -27.04 31.45 14.40
C SER A 426 -26.93 32.87 14.96
#